data_AF-A0AAV4LJ70-F1
#
_entry.id   AF-A0AAV4LJ70-F1
#
_cell.length_a   1.000
_cell.length_b   1.000
_cell.length_c   1.000
_cell.angle_alpha   90.00
_cell.angle_beta   90.00
_cell.angle_gamma   90.00
#
_symmetry.space_group_name_H-M   'P 1'
#
loop_
_entity.id
_entity.type
_entity.pdbx_description
1 polymer ?
#
loop_
_entity_poly.entity_id
_entity_poly.type
_entity_poly.pdbx_seq_one_letter_code
_entity_poly.pdbx_strand_id
1 'polypeptide(L)'
;MDSAKRLLVSILGDNEHSDSFSDMEISAISEVGNILASSYVSSMSDFIKKEIQVTVPAVSIDMAGAILSVGLIPMGEIGDLALVVETELLYENREIEGYLFMLPDPGTIETIFQALGVEYS
;
A
#
# COMPACT_ATOMS: atom_id res chain seq x y z
N MET A 1 8.60 -8.17 7.93
CA MET A 1 8.93 -7.55 9.24
C MET A 1 10.20 -6.72 9.16
N ASP A 2 11.26 -7.21 8.51
CA ASP A 2 12.55 -6.50 8.43
C ASP A 2 12.45 -5.13 7.75
N SER A 3 11.71 -5.00 6.65
CA SER A 3 11.52 -3.71 5.97
C SER A 3 10.81 -2.68 6.84
N ALA A 4 9.79 -3.08 7.61
CA ALA A 4 9.06 -2.20 8.52
C ALA A 4 9.95 -1.73 9.69
N LYS A 5 10.75 -2.64 10.27
CA LYS A 5 11.73 -2.28 11.31
C LYS A 5 12.81 -1.34 10.77
N ARG A 6 13.31 -1.57 9.55
CA ARG A 6 14.27 -0.67 8.89
C ARG A 6 13.70 0.72 8.65
N LEU A 7 12.44 0.81 8.21
CA LEU A 7 11.74 2.07 8.02
C LEU A 7 11.60 2.85 9.34
N LEU A 8 11.25 2.14 10.41
CA LEU A 8 11.12 2.76 11.73
C LEU A 8 12.44 3.27 12.28
N VAL A 9 13.53 2.53 12.12
CA VAL A 9 14.87 3.00 12.49
C VAL A 9 15.25 4.27 11.72
N SER A 10 14.86 4.35 10.44
CA SER A 10 15.10 5.55 9.62
C SER A 10 14.28 6.77 10.07
N ILE A 11 13.06 6.58 10.58
CA ILE A 11 12.14 7.68 10.93
C ILE A 11 12.27 8.12 12.39
N LEU A 12 12.35 7.16 13.31
CA LEU A 12 12.35 7.39 14.76
C LEU A 12 13.74 7.35 15.39
N GLY A 13 14.77 6.97 14.61
CA GLY A 13 16.11 6.71 15.12
C GLY A 13 16.22 5.37 15.84
N ASP A 14 17.43 5.07 16.32
CA ASP A 14 17.76 3.80 16.96
C ASP A 14 17.04 3.68 18.32
N ASN A 15 16.05 2.80 18.39
CA ASN A 15 15.30 2.48 19.61
C ASN A 15 15.50 0.99 19.95
N GLU A 16 15.46 0.66 21.24
CA GLU A 16 15.70 -0.72 21.72
C GLU A 16 14.85 -1.73 20.95
N HIS A 17 15.51 -2.74 20.38
CA HIS A 17 14.86 -3.76 19.58
C HIS A 17 14.03 -4.70 20.45
N SER A 18 12.71 -4.48 20.51
CA SER A 18 11.75 -5.47 21.00
C SER A 18 11.23 -6.37 19.87
N ASP A 19 10.75 -7.55 20.24
CA ASP A 19 10.08 -8.46 19.30
C ASP A 19 8.73 -7.90 18.81
N SER A 20 8.09 -7.04 19.62
CA SER A 20 6.86 -6.33 19.33
C SER A 20 7.10 -4.87 18.95
N PHE A 21 6.21 -4.28 18.14
CA PHE A 21 6.18 -2.84 17.88
C PHE A 21 5.51 -2.11 19.06
N SER A 22 6.08 -0.98 19.45
CA SER A 22 5.49 -0.01 20.39
C SER A 22 4.37 0.81 19.73
N ASP A 23 3.53 1.46 20.53
CA ASP A 23 2.45 2.33 20.04
C ASP A 23 2.97 3.48 19.17
N MET A 24 4.16 3.99 19.48
CA MET A 24 4.86 5.01 18.70
C MET A 24 5.25 4.48 17.31
N GLU A 25 5.82 3.27 17.26
CA GLU A 25 6.20 2.62 16.01
C GLU A 25 4.99 2.27 15.14
N ILE A 26 3.90 1.80 15.75
CA ILE A 26 2.65 1.55 15.02
C ILE A 26 2.10 2.85 14.44
N SER A 27 2.11 3.93 15.23
CA SER A 27 1.65 5.25 14.79
C SER A 27 2.52 5.81 13.65
N ALA A 28 3.84 5.65 13.73
CA ALA A 28 4.77 6.08 12.68
C ALA A 28 4.55 5.29 11.37
N ILE A 29 4.40 3.95 11.43
CA ILE A 29 4.06 3.14 10.26
C ILE A 29 2.70 3.56 9.69
N SER A 30 1.72 3.82 10.55
CA SER A 30 0.39 4.27 10.14
C SER A 30 0.45 5.59 9.36
N GLU A 31 1.23 6.55 9.83
CA GLU A 31 1.38 7.84 9.17
C GLU A 31 2.07 7.70 7.81
N VAL A 32 3.13 6.90 7.71
CA VAL A 32 3.79 6.62 6.42
C VAL A 32 2.82 5.95 5.46
N GLY A 33 2.08 4.94 5.93
CA GLY A 33 1.06 4.26 5.13
C GLY A 33 -0.01 5.22 4.63
N ASN A 34 -0.47 6.13 5.47
CA ASN A 34 -1.46 7.15 5.13
C ASN A 34 -0.94 8.14 4.08
N ILE A 35 0.31 8.61 4.22
CA ILE A 35 0.95 9.49 3.24
C ILE A 35 1.05 8.78 1.88
N LEU A 36 1.58 7.56 1.86
CA LEU A 36 1.75 6.80 0.62
C LEU A 36 0.40 6.52 -0.05
N ALA A 37 -0.58 5.99 0.69
CA ALA A 37 -1.92 5.73 0.17
C ALA A 37 -2.56 6.99 -0.40
N SER A 38 -2.47 8.12 0.31
CA SER A 38 -3.01 9.41 -0.16
C SER A 38 -2.32 9.90 -1.43
N SER A 39 -0.98 9.82 -1.51
CA SER A 39 -0.23 10.17 -2.70
C SER A 39 -0.58 9.30 -3.90
N TYR A 40 -0.75 7.99 -3.69
CA TYR A 40 -1.17 7.05 -4.74
C TYR A 40 -2.57 7.36 -5.25
N VAL A 41 -3.53 7.57 -4.34
CA VAL A 41 -4.91 7.84 -4.71
C VAL A 41 -5.02 9.18 -5.43
N SER A 42 -4.32 10.22 -4.95
CA SER A 42 -4.27 11.51 -5.62
C SER A 42 -3.71 11.39 -7.04
N SER A 43 -2.56 10.72 -7.18
CA SER A 43 -1.93 10.54 -8.51
C SER A 43 -2.82 9.73 -9.43
N MET A 44 -3.43 8.66 -8.93
CA MET A 44 -4.36 7.84 -9.72
C MET A 44 -5.60 8.63 -10.11
N SER A 45 -6.19 9.40 -9.19
CA SER A 45 -7.33 10.30 -9.45
C SER A 45 -7.00 11.30 -10.58
N ASP A 46 -5.79 11.85 -10.58
CA ASP A 46 -5.31 12.74 -11.64
C ASP A 46 -5.17 12.01 -12.99
N PHE A 47 -4.66 10.78 -12.99
CA PHE A 47 -4.55 9.96 -14.20
C PHE A 47 -5.91 9.57 -14.77
N ILE A 48 -6.84 9.10 -13.92
CA ILE A 48 -8.16 8.65 -14.36
C ILE A 48 -9.16 9.78 -14.59
N LYS A 49 -8.79 11.01 -14.22
CA LYS A 49 -9.65 12.21 -14.25
C LYS A 49 -11.01 11.97 -13.58
N LYS A 50 -11.03 11.13 -12.56
CA LYS A 50 -12.20 10.80 -11.73
C LYS A 50 -11.80 10.95 -10.28
N GLU A 51 -12.71 11.48 -9.48
CA GLU A 51 -12.53 11.58 -8.04
C GLU A 51 -12.55 10.19 -7.41
N ILE A 52 -11.45 9.84 -6.74
CA ILE A 52 -11.34 8.59 -5.97
C ILE A 52 -11.47 8.96 -4.50
N GLN A 53 -12.54 8.50 -3.87
CA GLN A 53 -12.71 8.65 -2.43
C GLN A 53 -12.07 7.47 -1.72
N VAL A 54 -11.09 7.77 -0.86
CA VAL A 54 -10.49 6.78 0.04
C VAL A 54 -10.94 7.01 1.47
N THR A 55 -11.18 5.90 2.16
CA THR A 55 -11.34 5.89 3.61
C THR A 55 -9.98 5.84 4.30
N VAL A 56 -9.96 6.08 5.61
CA VAL A 56 -8.73 6.00 6.41
C VAL A 56 -8.17 4.58 6.31
N PRO A 57 -6.87 4.41 5.99
CA PRO A 57 -6.27 3.09 5.90
C PRO A 57 -6.22 2.44 7.29
N ALA A 58 -6.57 1.15 7.34
CA ALA A 58 -6.38 0.33 8.52
C ALA A 58 -4.95 -0.25 8.52
N VAL A 59 -4.29 -0.25 9.68
CA VAL A 59 -2.96 -0.84 9.85
C VAL A 59 -3.09 -2.20 10.51
N SER A 60 -2.58 -3.22 9.83
CA SER A 60 -2.48 -4.58 10.37
C SER A 60 -1.04 -5.08 10.23
N ILE A 61 -0.51 -5.64 11.32
CA ILE A 61 0.84 -6.21 11.35
C ILE A 61 0.70 -7.71 11.58
N ASP A 62 0.88 -8.49 10.50
CA ASP A 62 0.79 -9.95 10.51
C ASP A 62 1.70 -10.51 9.41
N MET A 63 1.78 -11.83 9.30
CA MET A 63 2.38 -12.50 8.16
C MET A 63 1.69 -12.04 6.87
N ALA A 64 2.48 -11.75 5.84
CA ALA A 64 1.97 -11.26 4.56
C ALA A 64 0.85 -12.17 4.01
N GLY A 65 0.97 -13.49 4.17
CA GLY A 65 -0.07 -14.44 3.75
C GLY A 65 -1.40 -14.28 4.51
N ALA A 66 -1.36 -13.96 5.80
CA ALA A 66 -2.57 -13.71 6.58
C ALA A 66 -3.27 -12.41 6.13
N ILE A 67 -2.51 -11.32 5.96
CA ILE A 67 -3.05 -10.03 5.48
C ILE A 67 -3.63 -10.18 4.07
N LEU A 68 -2.89 -10.82 3.16
CA LEU A 68 -3.35 -11.04 1.79
C LEU A 68 -4.60 -11.92 1.75
N SER A 69 -4.68 -12.95 2.59
CA SER A 69 -5.87 -13.80 2.64
C SER A 69 -7.13 -13.00 2.98
N VAL A 70 -7.05 -12.05 3.91
CA VAL A 70 -8.19 -11.18 4.26
C VAL A 70 -8.66 -10.32 3.09
N GLY A 71 -7.72 -9.77 2.31
CA GLY A 71 -8.03 -8.99 1.11
C GLY A 71 -8.52 -9.82 -0.09
N LEU A 72 -8.04 -11.06 -0.21
CA LEU A 72 -8.36 -11.96 -1.32
C LEU A 72 -9.64 -12.77 -1.12
N ILE A 73 -10.07 -13.03 0.12
CA ILE A 73 -11.36 -13.68 0.41
C ILE A 73 -12.53 -13.02 -0.33
N PRO A 74 -12.70 -11.68 -0.29
CA PRO A 74 -13.76 -11.02 -1.06
C PRO A 74 -13.52 -11.05 -2.58
N MET A 75 -12.29 -11.21 -3.08
CA MET A 75 -12.04 -11.32 -4.53
C MET A 75 -12.58 -12.60 -5.16
N GLY A 76 -12.82 -13.65 -4.37
CA GLY A 76 -13.45 -14.89 -4.86
C GLY A 76 -14.83 -14.68 -5.50
N GLU A 77 -15.47 -13.52 -5.29
CA GLU A 77 -16.75 -13.14 -5.90
C GLU A 77 -16.65 -11.93 -6.86
N ILE A 78 -15.52 -11.20 -6.90
CA ILE A 78 -15.46 -9.80 -7.36
C ILE A 78 -14.35 -9.54 -8.43
N GLY A 79 -13.58 -10.53 -8.89
CA GLY A 79 -12.77 -10.41 -10.12
C GLY A 79 -11.36 -11.02 -10.09
N ASP A 80 -10.78 -11.27 -11.27
CA ASP A 80 -9.54 -12.04 -11.46
C ASP A 80 -8.25 -11.19 -11.52
N LEU A 81 -8.34 -9.86 -11.43
CA LEU A 81 -7.22 -8.95 -11.69
C LEU A 81 -6.89 -8.11 -10.47
N ALA A 82 -5.63 -8.13 -10.05
CA ALA A 82 -5.06 -7.23 -9.06
C ALA A 82 -3.99 -6.36 -9.71
N LEU A 83 -4.00 -5.07 -9.40
CA LEU A 83 -2.92 -4.16 -9.74
C LEU A 83 -1.91 -4.15 -8.59
N VAL A 84 -0.65 -4.41 -8.91
CA VAL A 84 0.46 -4.33 -7.95
C VAL A 84 1.39 -3.22 -8.37
N VAL A 85 1.66 -2.30 -7.46
CA VAL A 85 2.64 -1.22 -7.65
C VAL A 85 3.79 -1.46 -6.68
N GLU A 86 4.95 -1.76 -7.22
CA GLU A 86 6.20 -1.82 -6.47
C GLU A 86 6.68 -0.39 -6.18
N THR A 87 7.06 -0.15 -4.93
CA THR A 87 7.46 1.16 -4.41
C THR A 87 8.83 1.05 -3.79
N GLU A 88 9.73 1.96 -4.14
CA GLU A 88 11.02 2.10 -3.48
C GLU A 88 11.04 3.40 -2.65
N LEU A 89 11.27 3.25 -1.35
CA LEU A 89 11.45 4.36 -0.42
C LEU A 89 12.96 4.56 -0.19
N LEU A 90 13.44 5.78 -0.44
CA LEU A 90 14.84 6.15 -0.32
C LEU A 90 15.03 7.11 0.86
N TYR A 91 15.86 6.73 1.85
CA TYR A 91 16.19 7.58 2.98
C TYR A 91 17.64 7.38 3.43
N GLU A 92 18.46 8.44 3.41
CA GLU A 92 19.86 8.42 3.87
C GLU A 92 20.67 7.17 3.44
N ASN A 93 20.67 6.88 2.12
CA ASN A 93 21.29 5.69 1.51
C ASN A 93 20.68 4.33 1.87
N ARG A 94 19.50 4.31 2.49
CA ARG A 94 18.72 3.09 2.71
C ARG A 94 17.58 3.02 1.72
N GLU A 95 17.44 1.84 1.12
CA GLU A 95 16.37 1.51 0.19
C GLU A 95 15.41 0.55 0.91
N ILE A 96 14.12 0.88 0.85
CA ILE A 96 13.06 0.07 1.43
C ILE A 96 12.04 -0.18 0.35
N GLU A 97 11.98 -1.43 -0.08
CA GLU A 97 10.98 -1.93 -1.01
C GLU A 97 9.64 -2.13 -0.30
N GLY A 98 8.58 -1.72 -0.98
CA GLY A 98 7.20 -1.86 -0.55
C GLY A 98 6.31 -2.20 -1.74
N TYR A 99 5.13 -2.73 -1.43
CA TYR A 99 4.14 -3.11 -2.43
C TYR A 99 2.80 -2.50 -2.07
N LEU A 100 2.17 -1.86 -3.05
CA LEU A 100 0.77 -1.46 -2.99
C LEU A 100 -0.06 -2.44 -3.82
N PHE A 101 -1.06 -3.02 -3.18
CA PHE A 101 -2.03 -3.89 -3.85
C PHE A 101 -3.34 -3.12 -4.02
N MET A 102 -3.88 -3.15 -5.22
CA MET A 102 -5.20 -2.61 -5.54
C MET A 102 -6.04 -3.71 -6.18
N LEU A 103 -7.20 -3.91 -5.57
CA LEU A 103 -8.14 -4.98 -5.89
C LEU A 103 -9.37 -4.32 -6.50
N PRO A 104 -9.39 -4.03 -7.82
CA PRO A 104 -10.50 -3.36 -8.46
C PRO A 104 -11.72 -4.28 -8.59
N ASP A 105 -12.91 -3.70 -8.50
CA ASP A 105 -14.16 -4.37 -8.89
C ASP A 105 -14.18 -4.68 -10.40
N PRO A 106 -14.99 -5.66 -10.87
CA PRO A 106 -15.07 -6.01 -12.28
C PRO A 106 -15.42 -4.78 -13.13
N GLY A 107 -14.72 -4.60 -14.25
CA GLY A 107 -14.88 -3.45 -15.15
C GLY A 107 -14.18 -2.16 -14.69
N THR A 108 -13.70 -2.07 -13.44
CA THR A 108 -12.92 -0.91 -12.98
C THR A 108 -11.52 -0.90 -13.59
N ILE A 109 -10.91 -2.08 -13.80
CA ILE A 109 -9.58 -2.18 -14.41
C ILE A 109 -9.54 -1.60 -15.84
N GLU A 110 -10.60 -1.81 -16.63
CA GLU A 110 -10.75 -1.29 -17.99
C GLU A 110 -10.78 0.25 -17.98
N THR A 111 -11.49 0.82 -17.01
CA THR A 111 -11.52 2.29 -16.81
C THR A 111 -10.13 2.83 -16.49
N ILE A 112 -9.38 2.14 -15.62
CA ILE A 112 -8.02 2.55 -15.24
C ILE A 112 -7.08 2.44 -16.46
N PHE A 113 -7.11 1.33 -17.19
CA PHE A 113 -6.23 1.13 -18.35
C PHE A 113 -6.53 2.07 -19.51
N GLN A 114 -7.81 2.33 -19.81
CA GLN A 114 -8.20 3.33 -20.79
C GLN A 114 -7.69 4.72 -20.42
N ALA A 115 -7.77 5.10 -19.14
CA ALA A 115 -7.25 6.38 -18.69
C ALA A 115 -5.71 6.47 -18.75
N LEU A 116 -5.01 5.36 -18.51
CA LEU A 116 -3.56 5.27 -18.64
C LEU A 116 -3.09 5.17 -20.10
N GLY A 117 -4.01 5.11 -21.08
CA GLY A 117 -3.69 4.99 -22.50
C GLY A 117 -3.15 3.61 -22.89
N VAL A 118 -3.45 2.59 -22.09
CA VAL A 118 -3.08 1.19 -22.36
C VAL A 118 -4.21 0.55 -23.17
N GLU A 119 -3.90 -0.02 -24.33
CA GLU A 119 -4.87 -0.80 -25.11
C GLU A 119 -5.19 -2.11 -24.37
N TYR A 120 -6.43 -2.24 -23.89
CA TYR A 120 -6.96 -3.47 -23.31
C TYR A 120 -7.82 -4.15 -24.39
N SER A 121 -7.35 -5.30 -24.89
CA SER A 121 -7.94 -6.08 -25.99
C SER A 121 -8.61 -7.36 -25.52
#